data_AF-A0A397PKY7-F1
#
_entry.id   AF-A0A397PKY7-F1
#
_cell.length_a   1.000
_cell.length_b   1.000
_cell.length_c   1.000
_cell.angle_alpha   90.00
_cell.angle_beta   90.00
_cell.angle_gamma   90.00
#
_symmetry.space_group_name_H-M   'P 1'
#
loop_
_entity.id
_entity.type
_entity.pdbx_description
1 polymer ?
#
loop_
_entity_poly.entity_id
_entity_poly.type
_entity_poly.pdbx_seq_one_letter_code
_entity_poly.pdbx_strand_id
1 'polypeptide(L)'
;MEKLKNTSRVIATELRQAERSINLAQRDVAQFLLTTLDATEAHKLSPAISLPTVRATLGALTALADGQSQMSVRAHISAERAGQGLGLDEIAWGSGSPKPALAAMEEAVAA
;
A
#
# COMPACT_ATOMS: atom_id res chain seq x y z
N MET A 1 -22.52 -12.62 18.21
CA MET A 1 -21.86 -13.27 17.06
C MET A 1 -22.23 -12.63 15.72
N GLU A 2 -23.51 -12.47 15.37
CA GLU A 2 -23.92 -11.87 14.08
C GLU A 2 -23.41 -10.44 13.87
N LYS A 3 -23.53 -9.56 14.87
CA LYS A 3 -23.04 -8.18 14.80
C LYS A 3 -21.53 -8.10 14.50
N LEU A 4 -20.74 -9.02 15.09
CA LEU A 4 -19.30 -9.10 14.86
C LEU A 4 -18.97 -9.58 13.44
N LYS A 5 -19.69 -10.60 12.94
CA LYS A 5 -19.57 -11.08 11.55
C LYS A 5 -19.94 -9.99 10.53
N ASN A 6 -20.96 -9.20 10.82
CA ASN A 6 -21.36 -8.09 9.96
C ASN A 6 -20.30 -6.99 9.94
N THR A 7 -19.75 -6.61 11.10
CA THR A 7 -18.68 -5.62 11.19
C THR A 7 -17.39 -6.10 10.51
N SER A 8 -16.98 -7.35 10.69
CA SER A 8 -15.78 -7.88 10.03
C SER A 8 -15.92 -7.92 8.51
N ARG A 9 -17.11 -8.25 7.98
CA ARG A 9 -17.39 -8.24 6.54
C ARG A 9 -17.33 -6.83 5.94
N VAL A 10 -17.85 -5.82 6.65
CA VAL A 10 -17.74 -4.41 6.23
C VAL A 10 -16.27 -4.00 6.19
N ILE A 11 -15.52 -4.22 7.27
CA ILE A 11 -14.08 -3.87 7.33
C ILE A 11 -13.28 -4.57 6.22
N ALA A 12 -13.52 -5.86 5.97
CA ALA A 12 -12.86 -6.58 4.88
C ALA A 12 -13.21 -6.01 3.49
N THR A 13 -14.42 -5.47 3.32
CA THR A 13 -14.84 -4.83 2.06
C THR A 13 -14.14 -3.49 1.88
N GLU A 14 -14.10 -2.68 2.93
CA GLU A 14 -13.39 -1.38 2.96
C GLU A 14 -11.88 -1.56 2.70
N LEU A 15 -11.25 -2.55 3.33
CA LEU A 15 -9.83 -2.85 3.11
C LEU A 15 -9.54 -3.25 1.66
N ARG A 16 -10.36 -4.11 1.05
CA ARG A 16 -10.23 -4.48 -0.36
C ARG A 16 -10.46 -3.28 -1.29
N GLN A 17 -11.36 -2.37 -0.92
CA GLN A 17 -11.59 -1.14 -1.69
C GLN A 17 -10.39 -0.20 -1.59
N ALA A 18 -9.84 -0.02 -0.40
CA ALA A 18 -8.62 0.78 -0.18
C ALA A 18 -7.43 0.20 -0.96
N GLU A 19 -7.22 -1.12 -0.93
CA GLU A 19 -6.18 -1.80 -1.70
C GLU A 19 -6.34 -1.58 -3.20
N ARG A 20 -7.54 -1.76 -3.76
CA ARG A 20 -7.81 -1.48 -5.17
C ARG A 20 -7.54 -0.03 -5.53
N SER A 21 -7.93 0.91 -4.66
CA SER A 21 -7.70 2.34 -4.86
C SER A 21 -6.21 2.68 -4.90
N ILE A 22 -5.41 2.11 -3.99
CA ILE A 22 -3.95 2.30 -3.96
C ILE A 22 -3.30 1.71 -5.22
N ASN A 23 -3.68 0.50 -5.63
CA ASN A 23 -3.14 -0.12 -6.84
C ASN A 23 -3.46 0.71 -8.11
N LEU A 24 -4.67 1.28 -8.19
CA LEU A 24 -5.05 2.20 -9.28
C LEU A 24 -4.20 3.47 -9.23
N ALA A 25 -4.04 4.09 -8.06
CA ALA A 25 -3.23 5.28 -7.89
C ALA A 25 -1.75 5.03 -8.27
N GLN A 26 -1.17 3.90 -7.85
CA GLN A 26 0.19 3.52 -8.24
C GLN A 26 0.33 3.39 -9.76
N ARG A 27 -0.63 2.72 -10.41
CA ARG A 27 -0.65 2.57 -11.86
C ARG A 27 -0.76 3.92 -12.57
N ASP A 28 -1.63 4.81 -12.11
CA ASP A 28 -1.84 6.12 -12.73
C ASP A 28 -0.59 7.00 -12.60
N VAL A 29 0.10 6.99 -11.44
CA VAL A 29 1.34 7.74 -11.25
C VAL A 29 2.48 7.14 -12.11
N ALA A 30 2.58 5.82 -12.21
CA ALA A 30 3.55 5.17 -13.09
C ALA A 30 3.29 5.52 -14.57
N GLN A 31 2.03 5.52 -14.99
CA GLN A 31 1.65 5.91 -16.35
C GLN A 31 1.97 7.38 -16.61
N PHE A 32 1.68 8.27 -15.66
CA PHE A 32 2.02 9.69 -15.76
C PHE A 32 3.54 9.90 -15.91
N LEU A 33 4.35 9.17 -15.14
CA LEU A 33 5.82 9.20 -15.28
C LEU A 33 6.27 8.76 -16.67
N LEU A 34 5.79 7.60 -17.16
CA LEU A 34 6.12 7.12 -18.51
C LEU A 34 5.76 8.14 -19.58
N THR A 35 4.54 8.68 -19.52
CA THR A 35 4.05 9.67 -20.49
C THR A 35 4.87 10.97 -20.44
N THR A 36 5.32 11.38 -19.26
CA THR A 36 6.19 12.56 -19.07
C THR A 36 7.57 12.34 -19.69
N LEU A 37 8.13 11.14 -19.52
CA LEU A 37 9.42 10.77 -20.13
C LEU A 37 9.31 10.71 -21.65
N ASP A 38 8.28 10.03 -22.18
CA ASP A 38 8.01 9.95 -23.62
C ASP A 38 7.85 11.33 -24.25
N ALA A 39 7.10 12.22 -23.60
CA ALA A 39 6.93 13.60 -24.07
C ALA A 39 8.23 14.42 -24.01
N THR A 40 9.05 14.20 -22.98
CA THR A 40 10.37 14.85 -22.86
C THR A 40 11.26 14.44 -24.02
N GLU A 41 11.28 13.15 -24.36
CA GLU A 41 12.07 12.62 -25.47
C GLU A 41 11.53 13.09 -26.83
N ALA A 42 10.22 12.95 -27.07
CA ALA A 42 9.58 13.33 -28.33
C ALA A 42 9.75 14.83 -28.66
N HIS A 43 9.70 15.68 -27.64
CA HIS A 43 9.84 17.13 -27.80
C HIS A 43 11.26 17.65 -27.51
N LYS A 44 12.23 16.75 -27.23
CA LYS A 44 13.62 17.10 -26.88
C LYS A 44 13.70 18.16 -25.78
N LEU A 45 12.81 18.06 -24.78
CA LEU A 45 12.79 18.99 -23.66
C LEU A 45 14.09 18.85 -22.86
N SER A 46 14.58 19.98 -22.36
CA SER A 46 15.76 19.96 -21.49
C SER A 46 15.47 19.14 -20.22
N PRO A 47 16.39 18.28 -19.76
CA PRO A 47 16.25 17.56 -18.50
C PRO A 47 15.97 18.45 -17.29
N ALA A 48 16.40 19.71 -17.32
CA ALA A 48 16.11 20.68 -16.27
C ALA A 48 14.60 20.95 -16.07
N ILE A 49 13.79 20.72 -17.11
CA ILE A 49 12.34 20.94 -17.10
C ILE A 49 11.61 19.70 -16.55
N SER A 50 12.02 18.50 -16.97
CA SER A 50 11.31 17.25 -16.63
C SER A 50 11.83 16.56 -15.36
N LEU A 51 13.10 16.77 -14.99
CA LEU A 51 13.72 16.12 -13.83
C LEU A 51 12.98 16.41 -12.50
N PRO A 52 12.54 17.64 -12.18
CA PRO A 52 11.77 17.89 -10.96
C PRO A 52 10.47 17.09 -10.93
N THR A 53 9.75 17.03 -12.05
CA THR A 53 8.51 16.25 -12.19
C THR A 53 8.76 14.77 -12.01
N VAL A 54 9.79 14.22 -12.66
CA VAL A 54 10.18 12.81 -12.52
C VAL A 54 10.50 12.47 -11.06
N ARG A 55 11.28 13.31 -10.37
CA ARG A 55 11.61 13.12 -8.95
C ARG A 55 10.36 13.16 -8.06
N ALA A 56 9.46 14.12 -8.30
CA ALA A 56 8.22 14.21 -7.54
C ALA A 56 7.34 12.96 -7.75
N THR A 57 7.22 12.46 -8.98
CA THR A 57 6.43 11.26 -9.28
C THR A 57 7.03 9.98 -8.71
N LEU A 58 8.37 9.85 -8.72
CA LEU A 58 9.05 8.75 -8.05
C LEU A 58 8.82 8.80 -6.53
N GLY A 59 8.93 9.98 -5.92
CA GLY A 59 8.62 10.16 -4.50
C GLY A 59 7.17 9.78 -4.15
N ALA A 60 6.21 10.14 -5.01
CA ALA A 60 4.81 9.76 -4.85
C ALA A 60 4.60 8.24 -4.97
N LEU A 61 5.30 7.56 -5.90
CA LEU A 61 5.26 6.10 -6.02
C LEU A 61 5.82 5.42 -4.76
N THR A 62 6.95 5.88 -4.24
CA THR A 62 7.53 5.36 -3.00
C THR A 62 6.58 5.53 -1.83
N ALA A 63 6.00 6.72 -1.65
CA ALA A 63 5.05 6.98 -0.56
C ALA A 63 3.78 6.11 -0.66
N LEU A 64 3.28 5.82 -1.87
CA LEU A 64 2.16 4.91 -2.09
C LEU A 64 2.52 3.46 -1.74
N ALA A 65 3.73 3.00 -2.10
CA ALA A 65 4.22 1.67 -1.75
C ALA A 65 4.38 1.50 -0.22
N ASP A 66 4.94 2.51 0.45
CA ASP A 66 5.08 2.52 1.91
C ASP A 66 3.72 2.53 2.60
N GLY A 67 2.76 3.32 2.10
CA GLY A 67 1.38 3.36 2.59
C GLY A 67 0.70 1.99 2.48
N GLN A 68 0.90 1.27 1.38
CA GLN A 68 0.37 -0.09 1.19
C GLN A 68 0.99 -1.08 2.19
N SER A 69 2.30 -1.01 2.39
CA SER A 69 3.02 -1.84 3.37
C SER A 69 2.49 -1.62 4.79
N GLN A 70 2.37 -0.35 5.21
CA GLN A 70 1.83 -0.02 6.53
C GLN A 70 0.36 -0.45 6.69
N MET A 71 -0.45 -0.34 5.64
CA MET A 71 -1.84 -0.80 5.67
C MET A 71 -1.91 -2.32 5.87
N SER A 72 -1.06 -3.07 5.18
CA SER A 72 -0.96 -4.53 5.33
C SER A 72 -0.61 -4.93 6.78
N VAL A 73 0.37 -4.26 7.38
CA VAL A 73 0.76 -4.48 8.78
C VAL A 73 -0.39 -4.19 9.75
N ARG A 74 -1.05 -3.02 9.62
CA ARG A 74 -2.16 -2.64 10.51
C ARG A 74 -3.33 -3.63 10.40
N ALA A 75 -3.66 -4.06 9.18
CA ALA A 75 -4.69 -5.05 8.95
C ALA A 75 -4.34 -6.38 9.61
N HIS A 76 -3.08 -6.82 9.51
CA HIS A 76 -2.60 -8.05 10.13
C HIS A 76 -2.69 -8.01 11.66
N ILE A 77 -2.18 -6.95 12.31
CA ILE A 77 -2.27 -6.78 13.77
C ILE A 77 -3.73 -6.75 14.25
N SER A 78 -4.61 -6.08 13.49
CA SER A 78 -6.04 -6.06 13.82
C SER A 78 -6.69 -7.44 13.70
N ALA A 79 -6.28 -8.24 12.71
CA ALA A 79 -6.76 -9.60 12.53
C ALA A 79 -6.29 -10.52 13.67
N GLU A 80 -5.02 -10.44 14.05
CA GLU A 80 -4.46 -11.21 15.19
C GLU A 80 -5.20 -10.90 16.50
N ARG A 81 -5.42 -9.61 16.82
CA ARG A 81 -6.16 -9.21 18.02
C ARG A 81 -7.60 -9.72 18.02
N ALA A 82 -8.27 -9.68 16.87
CA ALA A 82 -9.62 -10.20 16.73
C ALA A 82 -9.66 -11.73 16.89
N GLY A 83 -8.68 -12.44 16.35
CA GLY A 83 -8.52 -13.89 16.50
C GLY A 83 -8.29 -14.33 17.95
N GLN A 84 -7.35 -13.68 18.64
CA GLN A 84 -7.10 -13.91 20.07
C GLN A 84 -8.34 -13.68 20.92
N GLY A 85 -9.09 -12.60 20.65
CA GLY A 85 -10.35 -12.30 21.34
C GLY A 85 -11.45 -13.35 21.13
N LEU A 86 -11.30 -14.22 20.13
CA LEU A 86 -12.20 -15.34 19.83
C LEU A 86 -11.66 -16.69 20.32
N GLY A 87 -10.52 -16.71 21.02
CA GLY A 87 -9.87 -17.94 21.48
C GLY A 87 -9.27 -18.76 20.34
N LEU A 88 -8.94 -18.12 19.23
CA LEU A 88 -8.29 -18.75 18.08
C LEU A 88 -6.78 -18.50 18.18
N ASP A 89 -6.00 -19.59 18.23
CA ASP A 89 -4.54 -19.57 18.36
C ASP A 89 -3.80 -19.62 17.01
N GLU A 90 -4.53 -19.60 15.89
CA GLU A 90 -3.91 -19.66 14.55
C GLU A 90 -3.06 -18.43 14.26
N ILE A 91 -1.87 -18.65 13.69
CA ILE A 91 -0.88 -17.60 13.36
C ILE A 91 -1.04 -17.16 11.88
N ALA A 92 -1.83 -17.90 11.10
CA ALA A 92 -2.04 -17.69 9.66
C ALA A 92 -3.39 -17.03 9.37
N TRP A 93 -3.53 -15.75 9.68
CA TRP A 93 -4.75 -14.96 9.43
C TRP A 93 -4.95 -14.54 7.97
N GLY A 94 -4.21 -15.15 7.04
CA GLY A 94 -4.30 -14.94 5.60
C GLY A 94 -4.20 -16.27 4.86
N SER A 95 -4.63 -16.31 3.60
CA SER A 95 -4.62 -17.50 2.73
C SER A 95 -3.19 -17.92 2.31
N GLY A 96 -2.30 -18.18 3.27
CA GLY A 96 -0.91 -18.56 3.04
C GLY A 96 0.04 -17.40 2.72
N SER A 97 -0.41 -16.14 2.79
CA SER A 97 0.49 -14.98 2.66
C SER A 97 1.38 -14.88 3.91
N PRO A 98 2.71 -14.76 3.75
CA PRO A 98 3.62 -14.65 4.90
C PRO A 98 3.27 -13.43 5.75
N LYS A 99 3.46 -13.55 7.07
CA LYS A 99 3.30 -12.44 8.01
C LYS A 99 4.15 -11.26 7.51
N PRO A 100 3.58 -10.04 7.39
CA PRO A 100 4.36 -8.90 6.92
C PRO A 100 5.56 -8.69 7.85
N ALA A 101 6.74 -8.48 7.26
CA ALA A 101 7.99 -8.36 8.01
C ALA A 101 7.96 -7.10 8.88
N LEU A 102 7.67 -7.27 10.18
CA LEU A 102 7.62 -6.18 11.15
C LEU A 102 8.96 -5.44 11.30
N ALA A 103 10.07 -6.11 10.97
CA ALA A 103 11.43 -5.55 11.02
C ALA A 103 11.65 -4.37 10.06
N ALA A 104 10.89 -4.25 8.96
CA ALA A 104 11.02 -3.14 8.02
C ALA A 104 10.48 -1.79 8.57
N MET A 105 9.84 -1.78 9.74
CA MET A 105 9.31 -0.55 10.35
C MET A 105 10.27 0.11 11.36
N GLU A 106 11.23 -0.60 11.95
CA GLU A 106 12.19 0.04 12.86
C GLU A 106 13.11 1.02 12.11
N GLU A 107 13.36 0.78 10.83
CA GLU A 107 14.25 1.62 10.01
C GLU A 107 13.58 2.92 9.54
N ALA A 108 12.25 2.94 9.35
CA ALA A 108 11.52 4.12 8.86
C ALA A 108 11.14 5.13 9.95
N VAL A 109 11.30 4.79 11.23
CA VAL A 109 11.05 5.70 12.37
C VAL A 109 12.35 6.33 12.88
N ALA A 110 13.51 5.82 12.45
CA ALA A 110 14.83 6.25 12.90
C ALA A 110 15.60 7.14 11.89
N ALA A 111 15.00 7.52 10.76
CA ALA A 111 15.56 8.40 9.74
C ALA A 111 14.73 9.66 9.54
#